data_AF-A0A924BMW8-F1
#
_entry.id   AF-A0A924BMW8-F1
#
_cell.length_a   1.000
_cell.length_b   1.000
_cell.length_c   1.000
_cell.angle_alpha   90.00
_cell.angle_beta   90.00
_cell.angle_gamma   90.00
#
_symmetry.space_group_name_H-M   'P 1'
#
loop_
_entity.id
_entity.type
_entity.pdbx_description
1 polymer ?
#
loop_
_entity_poly.entity_id
_entity_poly.type
_entity_poly.pdbx_seq_one_letter_code
_entity_poly.pdbx_strand_id
1 'polypeptide(L)'
;MIKYVSENDARTDFVKSYGEDFMKVLDENPLHSSFILKINPQYLNKKSLSDISLKISKWDQVKEVYYLEDLADQITKNIRLLTIVFVSFSVILLIITILLINNTIKLALYSQRFLIRSMQLVGAKPFFIQKPFLARALSQGLISGATASLLLAGIYYYILSMFPDFQALHTPYLPHVVGALIVFGGLLGLFSSLLAVNKYLRLSLDELY
;
A
#
# COMPACT_ATOMS: atom_id res chain seq x y z
N MET A 1 -4.93 -16.75 -17.78
CA MET A 1 -6.09 -17.46 -18.37
C MET A 1 -6.06 -17.21 -19.86
N ILE A 2 -6.25 -18.24 -20.68
CA ILE A 2 -6.30 -18.14 -22.15
C ILE A 2 -7.72 -18.50 -22.55
N LYS A 3 -8.45 -17.59 -23.19
CA LYS A 3 -9.80 -17.86 -23.72
C LYS A 3 -9.71 -17.87 -25.24
N TYR A 4 -10.04 -19.00 -25.85
CA TYR A 4 -10.22 -19.09 -27.30
C TYR A 4 -11.60 -18.55 -27.66
N VAL A 5 -11.67 -17.69 -28.66
CA VAL A 5 -12.90 -17.18 -29.24
C VAL A 5 -12.93 -17.61 -30.69
N SER A 6 -13.89 -18.46 -31.03
CA SER A 6 -14.09 -18.91 -32.41
C SER A 6 -14.66 -17.78 -33.28
N GLU A 7 -14.53 -17.91 -34.59
CA GLU A 7 -15.09 -16.96 -35.56
C GLU A 7 -16.59 -16.70 -35.36
N ASN A 8 -17.34 -17.75 -35.04
CA ASN A 8 -18.78 -17.65 -34.79
C ASN A 8 -19.10 -16.95 -33.47
N ASP A 9 -18.29 -17.18 -32.43
CA ASP A 9 -18.46 -16.51 -31.14
C ASP A 9 -18.09 -15.03 -31.23
N ALA A 10 -17.01 -14.69 -31.93
CA ALA A 10 -16.57 -13.32 -32.17
C ALA A 10 -17.65 -12.51 -32.91
N ARG A 11 -18.32 -13.12 -33.90
CA ARG A 11 -19.46 -12.52 -34.61
C ARG A 11 -20.62 -12.22 -33.66
N THR A 12 -20.94 -13.16 -32.78
CA THR A 12 -22.07 -13.03 -31.85
C THR A 12 -21.81 -11.95 -30.80
N ASP A 13 -20.58 -11.87 -30.28
CA ASP A 13 -20.16 -10.82 -29.35
C ASP A 13 -20.13 -9.43 -30.04
N PHE A 14 -19.67 -9.35 -31.30
CA PHE A 14 -19.62 -8.09 -32.06
C PHE A 14 -21.02 -7.50 -32.30
N VAL A 15 -21.96 -8.32 -32.78
CA VAL A 15 -23.37 -7.89 -33.00
C VAL A 15 -24.03 -7.46 -31.69
N LYS A 16 -23.69 -8.10 -30.56
CA LYS A 16 -24.22 -7.77 -29.24
C LYS A 16 -23.64 -6.46 -28.68
N SER A 17 -22.39 -6.13 -28.98
CA SER A 17 -21.72 -4.91 -28.52
C SER A 17 -22.02 -3.67 -29.37
N TYR A 18 -22.29 -3.84 -30.67
CA TYR A 18 -22.46 -2.74 -31.62
C TYR A 18 -23.87 -2.64 -32.24
N GLY A 19 -24.75 -3.63 -32.02
CA GLY A 19 -26.17 -3.55 -32.36
C GLY A 19 -26.53 -3.75 -33.84
N GLU A 20 -25.55 -3.75 -34.74
CA GLU A 20 -25.75 -3.95 -36.18
C GLU A 20 -24.88 -5.09 -36.74
N ASP A 21 -25.50 -5.93 -37.56
CA ASP A 21 -24.83 -7.04 -38.26
C ASP A 21 -24.24 -6.55 -39.58
N PHE A 22 -23.16 -5.78 -39.49
CA PHE A 22 -22.40 -5.27 -40.65
C PHE A 22 -21.90 -6.40 -41.58
N MET A 23 -21.89 -7.64 -41.09
CA MET A 23 -21.49 -8.83 -41.81
C MET A 23 -22.49 -9.25 -42.89
N LYS A 24 -23.71 -8.69 -42.91
CA LYS A 24 -24.67 -8.89 -44.02
C LYS A 24 -24.31 -8.10 -45.27
N VAL A 25 -23.37 -7.17 -45.17
CA VAL A 25 -22.91 -6.29 -46.27
C VAL A 25 -21.55 -6.75 -46.82
N LEU A 26 -20.79 -7.57 -46.08
CA LEU A 26 -19.53 -8.14 -46.54
C LEU A 26 -19.74 -9.58 -47.06
N ASP A 27 -19.23 -9.88 -48.24
CA ASP A 27 -19.31 -11.22 -48.87
C ASP A 27 -18.52 -12.31 -48.10
N GLU A 28 -17.56 -11.92 -47.26
CA GLU A 28 -16.76 -12.85 -46.43
C GLU A 28 -16.59 -12.34 -44.99
N ASN A 29 -16.39 -13.27 -44.05
CA ASN A 29 -16.19 -12.97 -42.64
C ASN A 29 -14.77 -12.40 -42.38
N PRO A 30 -14.62 -11.11 -42.04
CA PRO A 30 -13.30 -10.52 -41.78
C PRO A 30 -12.77 -10.85 -40.38
N LEU A 31 -13.60 -11.41 -39.49
CA LEU A 31 -13.19 -11.75 -38.13
C LEU A 31 -12.40 -13.06 -38.19
N HIS A 32 -11.23 -13.07 -37.57
CA HIS A 32 -10.45 -14.28 -37.38
C HIS A 32 -10.65 -14.82 -35.96
N SER A 33 -10.39 -16.11 -35.77
CA SER A 33 -10.33 -16.68 -34.43
C SER A 33 -9.25 -15.97 -33.60
N SER A 34 -9.57 -15.69 -32.33
CA SER A 34 -8.68 -14.92 -31.45
C SER A 34 -8.46 -15.62 -30.12
N PHE A 35 -7.27 -15.43 -29.56
CA PHE A 35 -6.93 -15.89 -28.22
C PHE A 35 -6.82 -14.68 -27.28
N ILE A 36 -7.72 -14.59 -26.30
CA ILE A 36 -7.68 -13.56 -25.28
C ILE A 36 -6.76 -14.03 -24.15
N LEU A 37 -5.65 -13.32 -23.98
CA LEU A 37 -4.64 -13.60 -22.97
C LEU A 37 -4.81 -12.64 -21.79
N LYS A 38 -5.19 -13.17 -20.62
CA LYS A 38 -5.18 -12.40 -19.37
C LYS A 38 -3.78 -12.42 -18.77
N ILE A 39 -3.05 -11.31 -18.92
CA ILE A 39 -1.68 -11.12 -18.42
C ILE A 39 -1.72 -10.83 -16.92
N ASN A 40 -0.74 -11.37 -16.19
CA ASN A 40 -0.62 -11.15 -14.75
C ASN A 40 -0.24 -9.67 -14.47
N PRO A 41 -0.86 -9.01 -13.46
CA PRO A 41 -0.58 -7.62 -13.09
C PRO A 41 0.90 -7.24 -12.96
N GLN A 42 1.79 -8.18 -12.60
CA GLN A 42 3.23 -7.93 -12.48
C GLN A 42 3.93 -7.65 -13.81
N TYR A 43 3.35 -8.12 -14.92
CA TYR A 43 3.86 -7.95 -16.29
C TYR A 43 3.09 -6.88 -17.07
N LEU A 44 2.19 -6.15 -16.40
CA LEU A 44 1.38 -5.07 -16.94
C LEU A 44 2.19 -3.76 -17.01
N ASN A 45 3.43 -3.86 -17.51
CA ASN A 45 4.30 -2.72 -17.74
C ASN A 45 4.61 -2.63 -19.25
N LYS A 46 4.81 -1.41 -19.76
CA LYS A 46 5.03 -1.14 -21.20
C LYS A 46 6.06 -2.08 -21.85
N LYS A 47 7.19 -2.27 -21.17
CA LYS A 47 8.33 -3.05 -21.68
C LYS A 47 7.98 -4.54 -21.75
N SER A 48 7.39 -5.09 -20.69
CA SER A 48 6.96 -6.49 -20.63
C SER A 48 5.82 -6.78 -21.61
N LEU A 49 4.86 -5.85 -21.79
CA LEU A 49 3.79 -6.01 -22.77
C LEU A 49 4.35 -5.99 -24.21
N SER A 50 5.30 -5.09 -24.51
CA SER A 50 5.99 -5.04 -25.80
C SER A 50 6.86 -6.28 -26.05
N ASP A 51 7.58 -6.77 -25.03
CA ASP A 51 8.39 -7.98 -25.14
C ASP A 51 7.53 -9.23 -25.35
N ILE A 52 6.35 -9.28 -24.73
CA ILE A 52 5.38 -10.37 -24.89
C ILE A 52 4.75 -10.31 -26.29
N SER A 53 4.33 -9.13 -26.76
CA SER A 53 3.74 -8.98 -28.09
C SER A 53 4.74 -9.39 -29.17
N LEU A 54 6.00 -8.92 -29.08
CA LEU A 54 7.07 -9.29 -30.02
C LEU A 54 7.39 -10.80 -30.03
N LYS A 55 7.25 -11.49 -28.90
CA LYS A 55 7.45 -12.95 -28.85
C LYS A 55 6.31 -13.70 -29.51
N ILE A 56 5.07 -13.25 -29.30
CA ILE A 56 3.87 -13.90 -29.82
C ILE A 56 3.70 -13.62 -31.32
N SER A 57 4.03 -12.41 -31.78
CA SER A 57 4.01 -12.04 -33.20
C SER A 57 5.04 -12.78 -34.07
N LYS A 58 5.99 -13.50 -33.46
CA LYS A 58 6.97 -14.34 -34.18
C LYS A 58 6.46 -15.75 -34.48
N TRP A 59 5.29 -16.13 -34.00
CA TRP A 59 4.72 -17.44 -34.30
C TRP A 59 4.01 -17.37 -35.65
N ASP A 60 4.36 -18.26 -36.59
CA ASP A 60 3.80 -18.31 -37.95
C ASP A 60 2.25 -18.44 -37.99
N GLN A 61 1.66 -18.87 -36.88
CA GLN A 61 0.21 -19.07 -36.72
C GLN A 61 -0.51 -17.82 -36.18
N VAL A 62 0.21 -16.73 -35.87
CA VAL A 62 -0.34 -15.49 -35.29
C VAL A 62 -0.29 -14.38 -36.33
N LYS A 63 -1.46 -13.94 -36.80
CA LYS A 63 -1.59 -12.90 -37.82
C LYS A 63 -1.39 -11.49 -37.25
N GLU A 64 -1.94 -11.21 -36.06
CA GLU A 64 -1.86 -9.90 -35.41
C GLU A 64 -2.01 -10.02 -33.90
N VAL A 65 -1.30 -9.17 -33.14
CA VAL A 65 -1.42 -9.06 -31.68
C VAL A 65 -1.93 -7.67 -31.34
N TYR A 66 -3.18 -7.57 -30.92
CA TYR A 66 -3.82 -6.31 -30.55
C TYR A 66 -3.81 -6.14 -29.02
N TYR A 67 -3.23 -5.04 -28.54
CA TYR A 67 -3.31 -4.61 -27.15
C TYR A 67 -3.41 -3.08 -27.09
N LEU A 68 -4.26 -2.54 -26.21
CA LEU A 68 -4.36 -1.09 -26.02
C LEU A 68 -3.19 -0.62 -25.15
N GLU A 69 -2.05 -0.34 -25.78
CA GLU A 69 -0.84 0.17 -25.12
C GLU A 69 -1.11 1.46 -24.33
N ASP A 70 -1.88 2.37 -24.91
CA ASP A 70 -2.14 3.69 -24.35
C ASP A 70 -2.98 3.63 -23.06
N LEU A 71 -4.02 2.77 -23.01
CA LEU A 71 -4.84 2.64 -21.79
C LEU A 71 -4.06 2.01 -20.63
N ALA A 72 -3.28 0.95 -20.90
CA ALA A 72 -2.47 0.31 -19.87
C ALA A 72 -1.39 1.24 -19.31
N ASP A 73 -0.75 2.03 -20.20
CA ASP A 73 0.25 3.03 -19.81
C ASP A 73 -0.37 4.17 -19.01
N GLN A 74 -1.54 4.67 -19.40
CA GLN A 74 -2.24 5.73 -18.67
C GLN A 74 -2.67 5.27 -17.26
N ILE A 75 -3.25 4.07 -17.13
CA ILE A 75 -3.63 3.51 -15.82
C ILE A 75 -2.39 3.35 -14.92
N THR A 76 -1.31 2.78 -15.46
CA THR A 76 -0.08 2.55 -14.70
C THR A 76 0.57 3.87 -14.26
N LYS A 77 0.59 4.89 -15.13
CA LYS A 77 1.08 6.23 -14.78
C LYS A 77 0.24 6.87 -13.67
N ASN A 78 -1.08 6.77 -13.75
CA ASN A 78 -1.98 7.33 -12.74
C ASN A 78 -1.80 6.65 -11.38
N ILE A 79 -1.73 5.30 -11.35
CA ILE A 79 -1.45 4.54 -10.12
C ILE A 79 -0.10 4.95 -9.52
N ARG A 80 0.93 5.13 -10.36
CA ARG A 80 2.25 5.57 -9.90
C ARG A 80 2.20 6.98 -9.30
N LEU A 81 1.50 7.92 -9.93
CA LEU A 81 1.33 9.27 -9.41
C LEU A 81 0.63 9.25 -8.06
N LEU A 82 -0.49 8.52 -7.94
CA LEU A 82 -1.21 8.34 -6.68
C LEU A 82 -0.29 7.75 -5.60
N THR A 83 0.48 6.72 -5.93
CA THR A 83 1.42 6.09 -5.00
C THR A 83 2.45 7.11 -4.48
N ILE A 84 3.03 7.92 -5.36
CA ILE A 84 4.00 8.96 -4.97
C ILE A 84 3.36 10.00 -4.05
N VAL A 85 2.12 10.44 -4.35
CA VAL A 85 1.38 11.38 -3.52
C VAL A 85 1.13 10.80 -2.12
N PHE A 86 0.62 9.57 -2.03
CA PHE A 86 0.36 8.92 -0.74
C PHE A 86 1.63 8.67 0.07
N VAL A 87 2.73 8.25 -0.57
CA VAL A 87 4.02 8.06 0.10
C VAL A 87 4.55 9.39 0.63
N SER A 88 4.52 10.45 -0.19
CA SER A 88 4.92 11.80 0.24
C SER A 88 4.10 12.29 1.43
N PHE A 89 2.78 12.15 1.35
CA PHE A 89 1.88 12.48 2.46
C PHE A 89 2.17 11.69 3.73
N SER A 90 2.44 10.39 3.60
CA SER A 90 2.80 9.53 4.74
C SER A 90 4.10 9.96 5.42
N VAL A 91 5.10 10.38 4.64
CA VAL A 91 6.37 10.89 5.19
C VAL A 91 6.15 12.17 5.99
N ILE A 92 5.32 13.08 5.50
CA ILE A 92 4.99 14.34 6.21
C ILE A 92 4.30 14.02 7.54
N LEU A 93 3.32 13.12 7.54
CA LEU A 93 2.64 12.69 8.77
C LEU A 93 3.61 12.09 9.78
N LEU A 94 4.55 11.26 9.31
CA LEU A 94 5.57 10.66 10.16
C LEU A 94 6.42 11.73 10.86
N ILE A 95 6.84 12.78 10.13
CA ILE A 95 7.57 13.92 10.71
C ILE A 95 6.74 14.63 11.79
N ILE A 96 5.46 14.89 11.51
CA ILE A 96 4.53 15.52 12.48
C ILE A 96 4.41 14.66 13.74
N THR A 97 4.26 13.34 13.59
CA THR A 97 4.19 12.41 14.72
C THR A 97 5.46 12.46 15.58
N ILE A 98 6.64 12.47 14.98
CA ILE A 98 7.92 12.58 15.71
C ILE A 98 7.99 13.91 16.48
N LEU A 99 7.58 15.02 15.85
CA LEU A 99 7.55 16.34 16.50
C LEU A 99 6.59 16.38 17.70
N LEU A 100 5.39 15.79 17.55
CA LEU A 100 4.43 15.69 18.64
C LEU A 100 4.99 14.87 19.81
N ILE A 101 5.57 13.70 19.52
CA ILE A 101 6.16 12.84 20.55
C ILE A 101 7.30 13.56 21.30
N ASN A 102 8.16 14.28 20.56
CA ASN A 102 9.22 15.10 21.15
C ASN A 102 8.65 16.15 22.12
N ASN A 103 7.59 16.85 21.71
CA ASN A 103 6.95 17.87 22.54
C ASN A 103 6.25 17.27 23.77
N THR A 104 5.57 16.13 23.60
CA THR A 104 4.92 15.42 24.70
C THR A 104 5.93 14.95 25.74
N ILE A 105 7.08 14.42 25.31
CA ILE A 105 8.13 13.96 26.22
C ILE A 105 8.76 15.14 26.96
N LYS A 106 9.03 16.25 26.28
CA LYS A 106 9.48 17.49 26.91
C LYS A 106 8.53 17.87 28.04
N LEU A 107 7.24 18.01 27.73
CA LEU A 107 6.21 18.38 28.71
C LEU A 107 6.14 17.39 29.89
N ALA A 108 6.23 16.08 29.60
CA ALA A 108 6.17 15.05 30.62
C ALA A 108 7.40 15.07 31.55
N LEU A 109 8.60 15.35 31.02
CA LEU A 109 9.82 15.52 31.81
C LEU A 109 9.73 16.76 32.72
N TYR A 110 9.25 17.90 32.20
CA TYR A 110 9.01 19.10 33.02
C TYR A 110 8.03 18.83 34.16
N SER A 111 6.92 18.14 33.87
CA SER A 111 5.90 17.82 34.87
C SER A 111 6.42 16.88 35.97
N GLN A 112 7.35 15.97 35.65
CA GLN A 112 7.89 14.98 36.58
C GLN A 112 9.31 15.29 37.07
N ARG A 113 9.77 16.54 36.93
CA ARG A 113 11.15 16.95 37.25
C ARG A 113 11.62 16.56 38.65
N PHE A 114 10.74 16.61 39.65
CA PHE A 114 11.08 16.24 41.03
C PHE A 114 11.33 14.74 41.21
N LEU A 115 10.51 13.90 40.57
CA LEU A 115 10.67 12.45 40.57
C LEU A 115 11.99 12.04 39.90
N ILE A 116 12.29 12.66 38.76
CA ILE A 116 13.54 12.39 38.01
C ILE A 116 14.75 12.78 38.86
N ARG A 117 14.72 13.94 39.51
CA ARG A 117 15.81 14.41 40.39
C ARG A 117 16.00 13.47 41.59
N SER A 118 14.91 13.01 42.21
CA SER A 118 14.98 12.02 43.30
C SER A 118 15.62 10.70 42.83
N MET A 119 15.22 10.18 41.66
CA MET A 119 15.82 8.97 41.08
C MET A 119 17.32 9.14 40.79
N GLN A 120 17.73 10.31 40.30
CA GLN A 120 19.13 10.62 40.05
C GLN A 120 19.97 10.66 41.33
N LEU A 121 19.44 11.20 42.43
CA LEU A 121 20.13 11.27 43.73
C LEU A 121 20.41 9.88 44.33
N VAL A 122 19.58 8.89 44.03
CA VAL A 122 19.77 7.49 44.45
C VAL A 122 20.68 6.72 43.48
N GLY A 123 21.22 7.38 42.44
CA GLY A 123 22.11 6.76 41.45
C GLY A 123 21.39 5.88 40.43
N ALA A 124 20.10 6.13 40.16
CA ALA A 124 19.36 5.34 39.18
C ALA A 124 19.97 5.46 37.78
N LYS A 125 20.12 4.32 37.10
CA LYS A 125 20.61 4.28 35.71
C LYS A 125 19.66 5.05 34.79
N PRO A 126 20.15 5.76 33.76
CA PRO A 126 19.32 6.51 32.82
C PRO A 126 18.14 5.69 32.27
N PHE A 127 18.38 4.44 31.86
CA PHE A 127 17.34 3.53 31.36
C PHE A 127 16.18 3.31 32.36
N PHE A 128 16.44 3.33 33.67
CA PHE A 128 15.41 3.18 34.69
C PHE A 128 14.45 4.38 34.70
N ILE A 129 14.98 5.59 34.48
CA ILE A 129 14.20 6.83 34.35
C ILE A 129 13.38 6.81 33.04
N GLN A 130 13.93 6.24 31.97
CA GLN A 130 13.28 6.18 30.65
C GLN A 130 12.14 5.16 30.57
N LYS A 131 12.27 4.02 31.25
CA LYS A 131 11.37 2.87 31.17
C LYS A 131 9.86 3.22 31.21
N PRO A 132 9.35 4.05 32.15
CA PRO A 132 7.92 4.39 32.18
C PRO A 132 7.47 5.16 30.93
N PHE A 133 8.33 6.00 30.35
CA PHE A 133 8.02 6.74 29.12
C PHE A 133 7.99 5.84 27.89
N LEU A 134 8.98 4.94 27.76
CA LEU A 134 9.02 3.96 26.68
C LEU A 134 7.83 3.01 26.73
N ALA A 135 7.44 2.54 27.91
CA ALA A 135 6.30 1.64 28.08
C ALA A 135 4.98 2.30 27.64
N ARG A 136 4.79 3.59 27.99
CA ARG A 136 3.63 4.38 27.53
C ARG A 136 3.64 4.58 26.01
N ALA A 137 4.79 4.88 25.43
CA ALA A 137 4.91 5.07 23.98
C ALA A 137 4.69 3.76 23.21
N LEU A 138 5.19 2.64 23.72
CA LEU A 138 4.96 1.32 23.14
C LEU A 138 3.48 0.93 23.19
N SER A 139 2.80 1.12 24.33
CA SER A 139 1.38 0.78 24.44
C SER A 139 0.53 1.65 23.52
N GLN A 140 0.81 2.96 23.45
CA GLN A 140 0.16 3.87 22.50
C GLN A 140 0.43 3.46 21.04
N GLY A 141 1.67 3.08 20.71
CA GLY A 141 2.05 2.58 19.39
C GLY A 141 1.29 1.31 19.00
N LEU A 142 1.21 0.33 19.91
CA LEU A 142 0.45 -0.90 19.69
C LEU A 142 -1.05 -0.65 19.52
N ILE A 143 -1.64 0.21 20.36
CA ILE A 143 -3.06 0.59 20.23
C ILE A 143 -3.31 1.27 18.89
N SER A 144 -2.45 2.21 18.49
CA SER A 144 -2.58 2.90 17.20
C SER A 144 -2.48 1.92 16.02
N GLY A 145 -1.55 0.97 16.07
CA GLY A 145 -1.40 -0.07 15.05
C GLY A 145 -2.60 -1.02 15.01
N ALA A 146 -3.17 -1.36 16.16
CA ALA A 146 -4.39 -2.17 16.25
C ALA A 146 -5.60 -1.41 15.67
N THR A 147 -5.79 -0.14 16.02
CA THR A 147 -6.86 0.71 15.47
C THR A 147 -6.72 0.87 13.95
N ALA A 148 -5.51 1.16 13.46
CA ALA A 148 -5.26 1.27 12.02
C ALA A 148 -5.52 -0.06 11.29
N SER A 149 -5.17 -1.19 11.90
CA SER A 149 -5.44 -2.52 11.35
C SER A 149 -6.92 -2.83 11.27
N LEU A 150 -7.69 -2.47 12.30
CA LEU A 150 -9.13 -2.63 12.33
C LEU A 150 -9.80 -1.79 11.24
N LEU A 151 -9.38 -0.53 11.10
CA LEU A 151 -9.88 0.36 10.03
C LEU A 151 -9.54 -0.21 8.65
N LEU A 152 -8.31 -0.67 8.43
CA LEU A 152 -7.88 -1.27 7.16
C LEU A 152 -8.73 -2.50 6.82
N ALA A 153 -8.90 -3.42 7.77
CA ALA A 153 -9.73 -4.61 7.58
C ALA A 153 -11.20 -4.22 7.32
N GLY A 154 -11.74 -3.25 8.05
CA GLY A 154 -13.10 -2.75 7.85
C GLY A 154 -13.32 -2.18 6.45
N ILE A 155 -12.42 -1.32 5.97
CA ILE A 155 -12.47 -0.77 4.61
C ILE A 155 -12.34 -1.89 3.57
N TYR A 156 -11.44 -2.85 3.78
CA TYR A 156 -11.26 -3.98 2.88
C TYR A 156 -12.54 -4.81 2.73
N TYR A 157 -13.17 -5.21 3.83
CA TYR A 157 -14.43 -5.96 3.77
C TYR A 157 -15.59 -5.13 3.21
N TYR A 158 -15.62 -3.83 3.49
CA TYR A 158 -16.61 -2.93 2.93
C TYR A 158 -16.53 -2.87 1.40
N ILE A 159 -15.33 -2.72 0.84
CA ILE A 159 -15.13 -2.71 -0.63
C ILE A 159 -15.56 -4.04 -1.25
N LEU A 160 -15.21 -5.17 -0.64
CA LEU A 160 -15.62 -6.50 -1.14
C LEU A 160 -17.14 -6.68 -1.14
N SER A 161 -17.85 -6.07 -0.19
CA SER A 161 -19.31 -6.11 -0.15
C SER A 161 -19.97 -5.25 -1.24
N MET A 162 -19.34 -4.13 -1.61
CA MET A 162 -19.87 -3.20 -2.61
C MET A 162 -19.54 -3.62 -4.04
N PHE A 163 -18.40 -4.28 -4.26
CA PHE A 163 -17.95 -4.72 -5.58
C PHE A 163 -17.59 -6.21 -5.56
N PRO A 164 -18.55 -7.11 -5.84
CA PRO A 164 -18.34 -8.56 -5.81
C PRO A 164 -17.23 -9.04 -6.76
N ASP A 165 -17.00 -8.33 -7.87
CA ASP A 165 -15.92 -8.63 -8.82
C ASP A 165 -14.52 -8.53 -8.20
N PHE A 166 -14.39 -7.81 -7.08
CA PHE A 166 -13.14 -7.69 -6.33
C PHE A 166 -12.90 -8.89 -5.40
N GLN A 167 -13.81 -9.85 -5.29
CA GLN A 167 -13.56 -11.09 -4.55
C GLN A 167 -12.39 -11.90 -5.14
N ALA A 168 -12.08 -11.72 -6.43
CA ALA A 168 -10.87 -12.27 -7.04
C ALA A 168 -9.57 -11.66 -6.48
N LEU A 169 -9.64 -10.52 -5.78
CA LEU A 169 -8.54 -9.89 -5.04
C LEU A 169 -8.47 -10.37 -3.59
N HIS A 170 -9.23 -11.41 -3.21
CA HIS A 170 -9.11 -12.03 -1.91
C HIS A 170 -7.70 -12.61 -1.74
N THR A 171 -6.83 -11.85 -1.09
CA THR A 171 -5.43 -12.21 -0.93
C THR A 171 -5.19 -12.85 0.44
N PRO A 172 -4.45 -13.96 0.53
CA PRO A 172 -4.09 -14.57 1.82
C PRO A 172 -3.10 -13.71 2.65
N TYR A 173 -2.71 -12.54 2.13
CA TYR A 173 -1.73 -11.65 2.76
C TYR A 173 -2.34 -10.68 3.78
N LEU A 174 -3.67 -10.48 3.81
CA LEU A 174 -4.33 -9.57 4.75
C LEU A 174 -3.89 -9.77 6.23
N PRO A 175 -3.86 -10.99 6.80
CA PRO A 175 -3.42 -11.18 8.19
C PRO A 175 -1.93 -10.82 8.40
N HIS A 176 -1.09 -11.02 7.37
CA HIS A 176 0.33 -10.63 7.44
C HIS A 176 0.48 -9.10 7.46
N VAL A 177 -0.31 -8.39 6.66
CA VAL A 177 -0.32 -6.92 6.62
C VAL A 177 -0.81 -6.35 7.95
N VAL A 178 -1.90 -6.89 8.49
CA VAL A 178 -2.43 -6.50 9.82
C VAL A 178 -1.38 -6.73 10.91
N GLY A 179 -0.76 -7.91 10.96
CA GLY A 179 0.30 -8.21 11.91
C GLY A 179 1.49 -7.25 11.78
N ALA A 180 1.93 -6.98 10.55
CA ALA A 180 3.01 -6.05 10.27
C ALA A 180 2.68 -4.62 10.73
N LEU A 181 1.43 -4.17 10.56
CA LEU A 181 1.01 -2.82 10.95
C LEU A 181 1.05 -2.61 12.47
N ILE A 182 0.63 -3.62 13.24
CA ILE A 182 0.67 -3.57 14.72
C ILE A 182 2.12 -3.52 15.20
N VAL A 183 2.97 -4.41 14.67
CA VAL A 183 4.39 -4.44 15.02
C VAL A 183 5.07 -3.13 14.65
N PHE A 184 4.79 -2.60 13.45
CA PHE A 184 5.35 -1.36 12.97
C PHE A 184 4.91 -0.16 13.82
N GLY A 185 3.63 -0.08 14.22
CA GLY A 185 3.14 0.95 15.13
C GLY A 185 3.83 0.92 16.50
N GLY A 186 4.03 -0.28 17.06
CA GLY A 186 4.77 -0.46 18.31
C GLY A 186 6.24 -0.05 18.19
N LEU A 187 6.92 -0.48 17.12
CA LEU A 187 8.32 -0.13 16.84
C LEU A 187 8.50 1.37 16.61
N LEU A 188 7.59 2.01 15.86
CA LEU A 188 7.62 3.46 15.65
C LEU A 188 7.46 4.22 16.98
N GLY A 189 6.51 3.81 17.83
CA GLY A 189 6.32 4.41 19.15
C GLY A 189 7.56 4.30 20.02
N LEU A 190 8.17 3.10 20.07
CA LEU A 190 9.42 2.87 20.80
C LEU A 190 10.57 3.70 20.25
N PHE A 191 10.80 3.66 18.94
CA PHE A 191 11.93 4.34 18.30
C PHE A 191 11.82 5.86 18.47
N SER A 192 10.64 6.43 18.24
CA SER A 192 10.40 7.85 18.42
C SER A 192 10.57 8.27 19.88
N SER A 193 10.10 7.47 20.83
CA SER A 193 10.25 7.76 22.27
C SER A 193 11.71 7.66 22.71
N LEU A 194 12.43 6.64 22.27
CA LEU A 194 13.85 6.45 22.56
C LEU A 194 14.69 7.64 22.10
N LEU A 195 14.49 8.09 20.85
CA LEU A 195 15.20 9.25 20.30
C LEU A 195 14.91 10.52 21.11
N ALA A 196 13.65 10.78 21.41
CA ALA A 196 13.22 11.93 22.18
C ALA A 196 13.78 11.92 23.61
N VAL A 197 13.58 10.83 24.35
CA VAL A 197 14.01 10.72 25.75
C VAL A 197 15.54 10.75 25.86
N ASN A 198 16.28 10.08 24.97
CA ASN A 198 17.75 10.14 24.98
C ASN A 198 18.27 11.55 24.72
N LYS A 199 17.64 12.29 23.81
CA LYS A 199 17.98 13.69 23.55
C LYS A 199 17.78 14.54 24.81
N TYR A 200 16.63 14.42 25.47
CA TYR A 200 16.29 15.25 26.63
C TYR A 200 16.95 14.84 27.96
N LEU A 201 17.35 13.58 28.13
CA LEU A 201 18.12 13.18 29.33
C LEU A 201 19.62 13.47 29.19
N ARG A 202 20.16 13.56 27.97
CA ARG A 202 21.54 14.01 27.72
C ARG A 202 21.70 15.51 27.80
N LEU A 203 20.65 16.27 27.47
CA LEU A 203 20.53 17.68 27.81
C LEU A 203 20.28 17.77 29.32
N SER A 204 21.36 17.72 30.07
CA SER A 204 21.37 17.81 31.53
C SER A 204 20.57 19.00 32.02
N LEU A 205 19.90 18.81 33.16
CA LEU A 205 19.03 19.71 33.90
C LEU A 205 19.55 21.14 34.18
N ASP A 206 20.75 21.50 33.72
CA ASP A 206 21.36 22.83 33.86
C ASP A 206 20.98 23.81 32.72
N GLU A 207 20.55 23.33 31.54
CA GLU A 207 20.01 24.21 30.47
C GLU A 207 18.48 24.40 30.54
N LEU A 208 17.84 23.77 31.55
CA LEU A 208 16.43 23.94 31.84
C LEU A 208 16.15 25.08 32.83
N TYR A 209 17.21 25.78 33.24
CA TYR A 209 17.21 27.03 34.00
C TYR A 209 17.54 28.20 33.08
#